data_AF-A0A0C2M249-F1
#
_entry.id   AF-A0A0C2M249-F1
#
_cell.length_a   1.000
_cell.length_b   1.000
_cell.length_c   1.000
_cell.angle_alpha   90.00
_cell.angle_beta   90.00
_cell.angle_gamma   90.00
#
_symmetry.space_group_name_H-M   'P 1'
#
loop_
_entity.id
_entity.type
_entity.pdbx_description
1 polymer ?
#
loop_
_entity_poly.entity_id
_entity_poly.type
_entity_poly.pdbx_seq_one_letter_code
_entity_poly.pdbx_strand_id
1 'polypeptide(L)'
;MYKERSQPSRRKNLGMLEKHKDYVKRAAACNKRKKELKRLKILARDKNPDEFNYRMITESRMRNSGNQQEVDYASEMHQNICDEQIMRIQRKKLKKELNEAAEELMIRFSLKPKDKAQEKFERMKNRIKMIKEQLEKIRKKVDQIELKNNLMKSQLRNEVYYETQDEETGKKKYRWRRERKR
;
A
#
# COMPACT_ATOMS: atom_id res chain seq x y z
N MET A 1 -16.67 -52.27 -20.11
CA MET A 1 -16.00 -51.20 -19.35
C MET A 1 -14.80 -51.78 -18.63
N TYR A 2 -13.58 -51.29 -18.90
CA TYR A 2 -12.36 -51.80 -18.25
C TYR A 2 -12.05 -51.02 -16.97
N LYS A 3 -11.79 -51.71 -15.86
CA LYS A 3 -11.43 -51.10 -14.57
C LYS A 3 -9.92 -50.90 -14.47
N GLU A 4 -9.49 -49.77 -13.90
CA GLU A 4 -8.08 -49.49 -13.65
C GLU A 4 -7.54 -50.34 -12.47
N ARG A 5 -6.31 -50.85 -12.58
CA ARG A 5 -5.69 -51.70 -11.54
C ARG A 5 -5.14 -50.88 -10.36
N SER A 6 -5.29 -51.40 -9.15
CA SER A 6 -4.73 -50.84 -7.90
C SER A 6 -3.22 -51.11 -7.74
N GLN A 7 -2.57 -50.42 -6.80
CA GLN A 7 -1.17 -50.65 -6.41
C GLN A 7 -1.04 -52.01 -5.67
N PRO A 8 -0.06 -52.88 -6.01
CA PRO A 8 0.21 -54.11 -5.27
C PRO A 8 0.43 -53.89 -3.78
N SER A 9 -0.12 -54.79 -2.95
CA SER A 9 -0.10 -54.65 -1.49
C SER A 9 1.30 -54.46 -0.90
N ARG A 10 2.32 -55.15 -1.43
CA ARG A 10 3.72 -55.04 -1.00
C ARG A 10 4.34 -53.64 -1.23
N ARG A 11 3.76 -52.82 -2.11
CA ARG A 11 4.25 -51.47 -2.47
C ARG A 11 3.30 -50.34 -2.02
N LYS A 12 2.33 -50.63 -1.15
CA LYS A 12 1.38 -49.62 -0.64
C LYS A 12 2.07 -48.47 0.11
N ASN A 13 3.24 -48.72 0.70
CA ASN A 13 4.05 -47.72 1.38
C ASN A 13 4.54 -46.56 0.47
N LEU A 14 4.61 -46.77 -0.84
CA LEU A 14 5.01 -45.74 -1.82
C LEU A 14 3.87 -44.79 -2.21
N GLY A 15 2.67 -44.99 -1.65
CA GLY A 15 1.47 -44.24 -2.00
C GLY A 15 0.76 -44.78 -3.24
N MET A 16 -0.10 -43.94 -3.82
CA MET A 16 -0.92 -44.29 -4.98
C MET A 16 -0.07 -44.52 -6.23
N LEU A 17 -0.42 -45.54 -7.02
CA LEU A 17 0.25 -45.83 -8.28
C LEU A 17 -0.18 -44.80 -9.34
N GLU A 18 0.69 -43.84 -9.65
CA GLU A 18 0.47 -42.86 -10.73
C GLU A 18 0.10 -43.58 -12.04
N LYS A 19 -0.92 -43.08 -12.72
CA LYS A 19 -1.33 -43.55 -14.04
C LYS A 19 -0.92 -42.55 -15.11
N HIS A 20 -1.09 -42.93 -16.38
CA HIS A 20 -0.74 -42.05 -17.51
C HIS A 20 -1.44 -40.68 -17.43
N LYS A 21 -2.71 -40.63 -16.97
CA LYS A 21 -3.44 -39.37 -16.76
C LYS A 21 -2.75 -38.45 -15.75
N ASP A 22 -2.22 -39.01 -14.66
CA ASP A 22 -1.51 -38.25 -13.63
C ASP A 22 -0.14 -37.80 -14.13
N TYR A 23 0.57 -38.68 -14.84
CA TYR A 23 1.83 -38.35 -15.49
C TYR A 23 1.68 -37.16 -16.44
N VAL A 24 0.65 -37.15 -17.30
CA VAL A 24 0.39 -36.04 -18.23
C VAL A 24 0.21 -34.72 -17.47
N LYS A 25 -0.59 -34.72 -16.39
CA LYS A 25 -0.77 -33.52 -15.55
C LYS A 25 0.54 -33.08 -14.89
N ARG A 26 1.30 -34.02 -14.33
CA ARG A 26 2.59 -33.75 -13.68
C ARG A 26 3.63 -33.21 -14.67
N ALA A 27 3.70 -33.79 -15.86
CA ALA A 27 4.59 -33.37 -16.94
C ALA A 27 4.25 -31.96 -17.43
N ALA A 28 2.96 -31.66 -17.63
CA ALA A 28 2.50 -30.33 -18.00
C ALA A 28 2.89 -29.27 -16.95
N ALA A 29 2.66 -29.56 -15.66
CA ALA A 29 3.05 -28.67 -14.56
C ALA A 29 4.57 -28.46 -14.49
N CYS A 30 5.36 -29.53 -14.64
CA CYS A 30 6.82 -29.45 -14.66
C CYS A 30 7.33 -28.60 -15.83
N ASN A 31 6.77 -28.82 -17.03
CA ASN A 31 7.12 -28.04 -18.21
C ASN A 31 6.75 -26.56 -18.06
N LYS A 32 5.61 -26.24 -17.45
CA LYS A 32 5.23 -24.84 -17.13
C LYS A 32 6.26 -24.19 -16.21
N ARG A 33 6.65 -24.87 -15.11
CA ARG A 33 7.68 -24.36 -14.18
C ARG A 33 9.03 -24.17 -14.86
N LYS A 34 9.46 -25.12 -15.69
CA LYS A 34 10.71 -25.02 -16.45
C LYS A 34 10.70 -23.84 -17.43
N LYS A 35 9.59 -23.63 -18.15
CA LYS A 35 9.43 -22.48 -19.06
C LYS A 35 9.53 -21.16 -18.31
N GLU A 36 8.85 -21.04 -17.17
CA GLU A 36 8.89 -19.83 -16.35
C GLU A 36 10.30 -19.56 -15.81
N LEU A 37 10.96 -20.57 -15.26
CA LEU A 37 12.35 -20.44 -14.80
C LEU A 37 13.30 -20.03 -15.93
N LYS A 38 13.12 -20.55 -17.14
CA LYS A 38 13.92 -20.15 -18.31
C LYS A 38 13.69 -18.67 -18.64
N ARG A 39 12.43 -18.21 -18.62
CA ARG A 39 12.10 -16.80 -18.84
C ARG A 39 12.73 -15.89 -17.79
N LEU A 40 12.61 -16.24 -16.50
CA LEU A 40 13.20 -15.48 -15.41
C LEU A 40 14.72 -15.41 -15.50
N LYS A 41 15.38 -16.51 -15.91
CA LYS A 41 16.83 -16.51 -16.15
C LYS A 41 17.24 -15.57 -17.27
N ILE A 42 16.48 -15.53 -18.37
CA ILE A 42 16.74 -14.60 -19.49
C ILE A 42 16.56 -13.16 -19.01
N LEU A 43 15.44 -12.85 -18.35
CA LEU A 43 15.18 -11.51 -17.81
C LEU A 43 16.26 -11.06 -16.81
N ALA A 44 16.72 -11.97 -15.95
CA ALA A 44 17.77 -11.67 -14.99
C ALA A 44 19.13 -11.45 -15.65
N ARG A 45 19.44 -12.20 -16.71
CA ARG A 45 20.68 -12.05 -17.49
C ARG A 45 20.68 -10.75 -18.30
N ASP A 46 19.55 -10.41 -18.90
CA ASP A 46 19.41 -9.25 -19.78
C ASP A 46 19.06 -7.97 -18.98
N LYS A 47 19.17 -8.03 -17.66
CA LYS A 47 18.88 -6.91 -16.76
C LYS A 47 19.94 -5.81 -16.92
N ASN A 48 19.50 -4.57 -17.11
CA ASN A 48 20.38 -3.41 -17.16
C ASN A 48 20.86 -3.03 -15.73
N PRO A 49 22.18 -3.00 -15.45
CA PRO A 49 22.69 -2.60 -14.13
C PRO A 49 22.32 -1.16 -13.75
N ASP A 50 22.12 -0.29 -14.74
CA ASP A 50 21.82 1.14 -14.54
C ASP A 50 20.31 1.42 -14.57
N GLU A 51 19.45 0.38 -14.59
CA GLU A 51 18.01 0.59 -14.57
C GLU A 51 17.56 1.26 -13.27
N PHE A 52 16.86 2.38 -13.40
CA PHE A 52 16.29 3.11 -12.28
C PHE A 52 14.77 3.08 -12.33
N ASN A 53 14.16 2.65 -11.22
CA ASN A 53 12.72 2.78 -10.99
C ASN A 53 12.52 3.65 -9.75
N TYR A 54 11.58 4.60 -9.79
CA TYR A 54 11.26 5.47 -8.65
C TYR A 54 10.91 4.69 -7.37
N ARG A 55 10.42 3.46 -7.51
CA ARG A 55 10.18 2.55 -6.38
C ARG A 55 11.45 2.12 -5.64
N MET A 56 12.62 2.15 -6.28
CA MET A 56 13.90 1.82 -5.62
C MET A 56 14.31 2.86 -4.57
N ILE A 57 13.76 4.08 -4.61
CA ILE A 57 13.95 5.08 -3.55
C ILE A 57 13.14 4.69 -2.31
N THR A 58 11.95 4.14 -2.51
CA THR A 58 11.02 3.77 -1.43
C THR A 58 11.26 2.36 -0.89
N GLU A 59 11.71 1.44 -1.74
CA GLU A 59 11.98 0.04 -1.42
C GLU A 59 13.43 -0.13 -0.92
N SER A 60 13.61 -0.24 0.40
CA SER A 60 14.90 -0.65 0.97
C SER A 60 15.20 -2.11 0.63
N ARG A 61 15.98 -2.35 -0.41
CA ARG A 61 16.48 -3.70 -0.73
C ARG A 61 17.52 -4.12 0.30
N MET A 62 17.08 -4.74 1.40
CA MET A 62 17.99 -5.44 2.29
C MET A 62 18.64 -6.60 1.52
N ARG A 63 19.96 -6.54 1.43
CA ARG A 63 20.80 -7.34 0.51
C ARG A 63 20.74 -8.85 0.76
N ASN A 64 20.15 -9.30 1.87
CA ASN A 64 20.09 -10.70 2.29
C ASN A 64 18.71 -11.04 2.90
N SER A 65 17.77 -11.55 2.10
CA SER A 65 16.88 -12.68 2.49
C SER A 65 15.75 -12.83 1.50
N GLY A 66 15.61 -14.03 0.92
CA GLY A 66 14.40 -14.43 0.23
C GLY A 66 13.18 -14.30 1.15
N ASN A 67 12.09 -13.81 0.58
CA ASN A 67 10.80 -13.52 1.19
C ASN A 67 10.80 -12.31 2.13
N GLN A 68 10.34 -11.19 1.59
CA GLN A 68 9.60 -10.20 2.38
C GLN A 68 8.18 -10.17 1.83
N GLN A 69 7.21 -10.54 2.66
CA GLN A 69 5.90 -9.89 2.59
C GLN A 69 6.19 -8.44 2.99
N GLU A 70 6.05 -7.53 2.03
CA GLU A 70 6.06 -6.10 2.29
C GLU A 70 5.08 -5.83 3.43
N VAL A 71 5.57 -5.19 4.48
CA VAL A 71 4.66 -4.55 5.41
C VAL A 71 4.28 -3.25 4.72
N ASP A 72 3.01 -3.14 4.32
CA ASP A 72 2.36 -2.06 3.54
C ASP A 72 2.55 -0.62 4.11
N TYR A 73 3.32 -0.47 5.17
CA TYR A 73 3.49 0.75 5.95
C TYR A 73 4.27 1.85 5.25
N ALA A 74 5.27 1.51 4.44
CA ALA A 74 6.08 2.50 3.72
C ALA A 74 5.34 3.08 2.50
N SER A 75 4.47 2.28 1.87
CA SER A 75 3.67 2.68 0.71
C SER A 75 2.55 3.65 1.10
N GLU A 76 1.85 3.39 2.22
CA GLU A 76 0.85 4.31 2.76
C GLU A 76 1.46 5.65 3.19
N MET A 77 2.63 5.66 3.83
CA MET A 77 3.29 6.91 4.23
C MET A 77 3.66 7.79 3.02
N HIS A 78 4.11 7.17 1.92
CA HIS A 78 4.50 7.91 0.71
C HIS A 78 3.29 8.39 -0.09
N GLN A 79 2.21 7.60 -0.17
CA GLN A 79 0.92 8.03 -0.72
C GLN A 79 0.35 9.22 0.07
N ASN A 80 0.40 9.18 1.40
CA ASN A 80 -0.09 10.27 2.25
C ASN A 80 0.67 11.59 2.04
N ILE A 81 1.99 11.55 1.80
CA ILE A 81 2.80 12.76 1.54
C ILE A 81 2.49 13.35 0.17
N CYS A 82 2.39 12.51 -0.87
CA CYS A 82 2.00 12.94 -2.21
C CYS A 82 0.57 13.51 -2.22
N ASP A 83 -0.34 12.88 -1.48
CA ASP A 83 -1.72 13.33 -1.32
C ASP A 83 -1.79 14.65 -0.54
N GLU A 84 -0.96 14.85 0.49
CA GLU A 84 -0.88 16.13 1.23
C GLU A 84 -0.49 17.30 0.30
N GLN A 85 0.49 17.08 -0.58
CA GLN A 85 0.94 18.11 -1.53
C GLN A 85 -0.15 18.45 -2.56
N ILE A 86 -0.82 17.44 -3.10
CA ILE A 86 -1.95 17.62 -4.02
C ILE A 86 -3.10 18.35 -3.33
N MET A 87 -3.43 17.98 -2.09
CA MET A 87 -4.48 18.62 -1.29
C MET A 87 -4.15 20.08 -0.95
N ARG A 88 -2.87 20.41 -0.71
CA ARG A 88 -2.44 21.81 -0.55
C ARG A 88 -2.65 22.63 -1.82
N ILE A 89 -2.35 22.07 -2.99
CA ILE A 89 -2.55 22.75 -4.28
C ILE A 89 -4.04 22.96 -4.53
N GLN A 90 -4.86 21.93 -4.32
CA GLN A 90 -6.32 22.03 -4.47
C GLN A 90 -6.92 23.07 -3.50
N ARG A 91 -6.46 23.11 -2.25
CA ARG A 91 -6.88 24.12 -1.26
C ARG A 91 -6.52 25.54 -1.69
N LYS A 92 -5.33 25.75 -2.25
CA LYS A 92 -4.92 27.07 -2.77
C LYS A 92 -5.81 27.52 -3.93
N LYS A 93 -6.12 26.62 -4.87
CA LYS A 93 -7.03 26.90 -5.99
C LYS A 93 -8.43 27.28 -5.51
N LEU A 94 -9.03 26.46 -4.64
CA LEU A 94 -10.37 26.72 -4.09
C LEU A 94 -10.43 28.04 -3.31
N LYS A 95 -9.37 28.38 -2.58
CA LYS A 95 -9.30 29.64 -1.82
C LYS A 95 -9.26 30.86 -2.75
N LYS A 96 -8.62 30.72 -3.91
CA LYS A 96 -8.59 31.77 -4.94
C LYS A 96 -9.98 31.99 -5.54
N GLU A 97 -10.64 30.92 -5.96
CA GLU A 97 -12.02 30.97 -6.48
C GLU A 97 -13.01 31.55 -5.45
N LEU A 98 -12.83 31.23 -4.16
CA LEU A 98 -13.65 31.79 -3.08
C LEU A 98 -13.49 33.32 -2.97
N ASN A 99 -12.25 33.81 -3.06
CA ASN A 99 -11.96 35.24 -2.98
C ASN A 99 -12.52 35.97 -4.20
N GLU A 100 -12.34 35.42 -5.40
CA GLU A 100 -12.90 35.97 -6.64
C GLU A 100 -14.44 36.05 -6.57
N ALA A 101 -15.11 34.99 -6.10
CA ALA A 101 -16.56 35.00 -5.91
C ALA A 101 -17.03 35.98 -4.80
N ALA A 102 -16.20 36.21 -3.77
CA ALA A 102 -16.48 37.18 -2.71
C ALA A 102 -16.33 38.62 -3.22
N GLU A 103 -15.35 38.88 -4.09
CA GLU A 103 -15.17 40.15 -4.79
C GLU A 103 -16.35 40.42 -5.73
N GLU A 104 -16.77 39.43 -6.52
CA GLU A 104 -17.97 39.51 -7.36
C GLU A 104 -19.23 39.80 -6.54
N LEU A 105 -19.39 39.14 -5.38
CA LEU A 105 -20.50 39.41 -4.47
C LEU A 105 -20.42 40.82 -3.88
N MET A 106 -19.25 41.30 -3.44
CA MET A 106 -19.08 42.68 -2.95
C MET A 106 -19.46 43.71 -4.01
N ILE A 107 -19.01 43.52 -5.26
CA ILE A 107 -19.37 44.37 -6.40
C ILE A 107 -20.90 44.36 -6.60
N ARG A 108 -21.53 43.20 -6.42
CA ARG A 108 -22.98 43.02 -6.55
C ARG A 108 -23.79 43.58 -5.37
N PHE A 109 -23.24 43.57 -4.14
CA PHE A 109 -23.85 44.17 -2.94
C PHE A 109 -23.80 45.70 -2.97
N SER A 110 -22.84 46.29 -3.70
CA SER A 110 -22.83 47.73 -4.00
C SER A 110 -23.99 48.16 -4.93
N LEU A 111 -24.68 47.20 -5.56
CA LEU A 111 -25.89 47.41 -6.37
C LEU A 111 -27.10 46.86 -5.59
N LYS A 112 -28.13 47.70 -5.34
CA LYS A 112 -29.33 47.28 -4.60
C LYS A 112 -29.98 46.03 -5.26
N PRO A 113 -30.38 45.01 -4.49
CA PRO A 113 -30.75 43.72 -5.07
C PRO A 113 -32.17 43.72 -5.67
N LYS A 114 -32.30 43.18 -6.89
CA LYS A 114 -33.56 42.67 -7.47
C LYS A 114 -33.76 41.21 -7.05
N ASP A 115 -35.01 40.76 -6.88
CA ASP A 115 -35.47 39.49 -6.27
C ASP A 115 -34.69 38.21 -6.66
N LYS A 116 -34.12 38.13 -7.87
CA LYS A 116 -33.27 37.00 -8.32
C LYS A 116 -31.91 36.90 -7.61
N ALA A 117 -31.49 37.94 -6.87
CA ALA A 117 -30.22 37.97 -6.12
C ALA A 117 -30.31 37.23 -4.78
N GLN A 118 -31.48 37.24 -4.12
CA GLN A 118 -31.72 36.53 -2.86
C GLN A 118 -31.72 35.01 -3.04
N GLU A 119 -32.28 34.52 -4.15
CA GLU A 119 -32.30 33.08 -4.45
C GLU A 119 -30.88 32.53 -4.70
N LYS A 120 -30.03 33.30 -5.38
CA LYS A 120 -28.60 32.95 -5.55
C LYS A 120 -27.84 32.97 -4.21
N PHE A 121 -28.20 33.89 -3.32
CA PHE A 121 -27.61 34.00 -1.98
C PHE A 121 -27.96 32.81 -1.09
N GLU A 122 -29.21 32.36 -1.08
CA GLU A 122 -29.62 31.17 -0.33
C GLU A 122 -29.01 29.89 -0.89
N ARG A 123 -28.87 29.78 -2.22
CA ARG A 123 -28.10 28.70 -2.85
C ARG A 123 -26.63 28.71 -2.41
N MET A 124 -26.03 29.90 -2.30
CA MET A 124 -24.64 30.07 -1.82
C MET A 124 -24.49 29.66 -0.35
N LYS A 125 -25.41 30.07 0.53
CA LYS A 125 -25.43 29.68 1.95
C LYS A 125 -25.54 28.17 2.12
N ASN A 126 -26.44 27.53 1.38
CA ASN A 126 -26.61 26.08 1.42
C ASN A 126 -25.34 25.34 0.97
N ARG A 127 -24.67 25.86 -0.06
CA ARG A 127 -23.38 25.33 -0.53
C ARG A 127 -22.28 25.47 0.52
N ILE A 128 -22.20 26.61 1.20
CA ILE A 128 -21.25 26.84 2.31
C ILE A 128 -21.51 25.87 3.47
N LYS A 129 -22.78 25.65 3.83
CA LYS A 129 -23.16 24.67 4.86
C LYS A 129 -22.70 23.26 4.49
N MET A 130 -22.92 22.86 3.25
CA MET A 130 -22.51 21.55 2.73
C MET A 130 -20.99 21.37 2.76
N ILE A 131 -20.23 22.41 2.42
CA ILE A 131 -18.76 22.40 2.47
C ILE A 131 -18.27 22.27 3.92
N LYS A 132 -18.88 22.98 4.88
CA LYS A 132 -18.53 22.88 6.30
C LYS A 132 -18.75 21.45 6.84
N GLU A 133 -19.86 20.81 6.47
CA GLU A 133 -20.13 19.42 6.85
C GLU A 133 -19.12 18.44 6.23
N GLN A 134 -18.70 18.67 5.00
CA GLN A 134 -17.65 17.87 4.35
C GLN A 134 -16.29 18.05 5.05
N LEU A 135 -15.93 19.26 5.45
CA LEU A 135 -14.70 19.53 6.20
C LEU A 135 -14.68 18.82 7.56
N GLU A 136 -15.81 18.79 8.27
CA GLU A 136 -15.90 18.09 9.55
C GLU A 136 -15.76 16.56 9.39
N LYS A 137 -16.29 16.00 8.30
CA LYS A 137 -16.09 14.59 7.94
C LYS A 137 -14.62 14.27 7.67
N ILE A 138 -13.91 15.17 6.97
CA ILE A 138 -12.48 15.01 6.70
C ILE A 138 -11.69 15.09 8.00
N ARG A 139 -11.99 16.06 8.87
CA ARG A 139 -11.34 16.21 10.19
C ARG A 139 -11.40 14.92 11.00
N LYS A 140 -12.60 14.33 11.14
CA LYS A 140 -12.78 13.05 11.86
C LYS A 140 -11.97 11.90 11.27
N LYS A 141 -11.79 11.85 9.94
CA LYS A 141 -10.96 10.83 9.29
C LYS A 141 -9.48 11.03 9.60
N VAL A 142 -9.00 12.27 9.63
CA VAL A 142 -7.61 12.60 10.00
C VAL A 142 -7.34 12.18 11.44
N ASP A 143 -8.23 12.53 12.39
CA ASP A 143 -8.10 12.14 13.80
C ASP A 143 -8.04 10.60 13.97
N GLN A 144 -8.85 9.87 13.19
CA GLN A 144 -8.81 8.39 13.18
C GLN A 144 -7.48 7.83 12.63
N ILE A 145 -6.92 8.46 11.60
CA ILE A 145 -5.61 8.06 11.04
C ILE A 145 -4.49 8.32 12.05
N GLU A 146 -4.50 9.47 12.72
CA GLU A 146 -3.52 9.80 13.76
C GLU A 146 -3.55 8.81 14.93
N LEU A 147 -4.76 8.45 15.39
CA LEU A 147 -4.93 7.45 16.44
C LEU A 147 -4.36 6.09 16.03
N LYS A 148 -4.65 5.63 14.80
CA LYS A 148 -4.10 4.38 14.24
C LYS A 148 -2.57 4.42 14.17
N ASN A 149 -2.00 5.53 13.72
CA ASN A 149 -0.55 5.72 13.63
C ASN A 149 0.12 5.70 15.01
N ASN A 150 -0.51 6.27 16.03
CA ASN A 150 0.01 6.25 17.40
C ASN A 150 -0.06 4.86 18.04
N LEU A 151 -1.15 4.12 17.79
CA LEU A 151 -1.29 2.72 18.22
C LEU A 151 -0.25 1.81 17.55
N MET A 152 -0.02 2.01 16.25
CA MET A 152 1.02 1.30 15.50
C MET A 152 2.42 1.59 16.06
N LYS A 153 2.73 2.86 16.35
CA LYS A 153 4.01 3.28 16.95
C LYS A 153 4.23 2.72 18.36
N SER A 154 3.17 2.50 19.15
CA SER A 154 3.30 1.87 20.46
C SER A 154 3.51 0.35 20.37
N GLN A 155 2.87 -0.31 19.40
CA GLN A 155 3.10 -1.73 19.10
C GLN A 155 4.56 -1.98 18.64
N LEU A 156 5.10 -1.11 17.79
CA LEU A 156 6.52 -1.18 17.36
C LEU A 156 7.52 -0.93 18.49
N ARG A 157 7.21 -0.03 19.45
CA ARG A 157 8.08 0.23 20.62
C ARG A 157 8.20 -0.97 21.56
N ASN A 158 7.17 -1.82 21.63
CA ASN A 158 7.16 -3.00 22.49
C ASN A 158 7.84 -4.22 21.83
N GLU A 159 8.20 -4.17 20.54
CA GLU A 159 8.70 -5.35 19.83
C GLU A 159 10.23 -5.45 19.74
N VAL A 160 11.03 -4.41 20.04
CA VAL A 160 12.50 -4.51 19.91
C VAL A 160 13.26 -3.56 20.85
N TYR A 161 14.13 -4.08 21.72
CA TYR A 161 15.53 -3.66 21.93
C TYR A 161 16.25 -4.59 22.93
N TYR A 162 17.37 -5.20 22.52
CA TYR A 162 18.47 -5.54 23.43
C TYR A 162 19.78 -5.08 22.80
N GLU A 163 20.64 -4.47 23.62
CA GLU A 163 21.96 -3.96 23.25
C GLU A 163 23.00 -5.02 23.66
N THR A 164 23.68 -5.65 22.70
CA THR A 164 24.87 -6.45 23.00
C THR A 164 26.08 -5.78 22.38
N GLN A 165 27.09 -5.51 23.21
CA GLN A 165 28.39 -5.01 22.78
C GLN A 165 29.20 -6.19 22.22
N ASP A 166 29.70 -6.07 20.98
CA ASP A 166 30.68 -7.03 20.45
C ASP A 166 32.03 -6.76 21.15
N GLU A 167 32.49 -7.69 22.00
CA GLU A 167 33.68 -7.53 22.87
C GLU A 167 34.99 -7.26 22.09
N GLU A 168 35.08 -7.67 20.82
CA GLU A 168 36.28 -7.47 19.98
C GLU A 168 36.33 -6.12 19.24
N THR A 169 35.20 -5.45 19.03
CA THR A 169 35.14 -4.25 18.16
C THR A 169 34.50 -3.03 18.83
N GLY A 170 33.89 -3.18 20.01
CA GLY A 170 33.22 -2.10 20.75
C GLY A 170 32.01 -1.49 20.03
N LYS A 171 31.62 -2.02 18.86
CA LYS A 171 30.53 -1.50 18.05
C LYS A 171 29.21 -2.08 18.55
N LYS A 172 28.21 -1.20 18.70
CA LYS A 172 26.85 -1.59 19.09
C LYS A 172 26.22 -2.46 18.00
N LYS A 173 25.80 -3.67 18.36
CA LYS A 173 25.15 -4.60 17.43
C LYS A 173 23.67 -4.74 17.80
N TYR A 174 22.79 -4.42 16.86
CA TYR A 174 21.34 -4.53 17.04
C TYR A 174 20.83 -5.84 16.42
N ARG A 175 20.08 -6.63 17.19
CA ARG A 175 19.53 -7.92 16.77
C ARG A 175 18.01 -7.94 16.90
N TRP A 176 17.33 -8.26 15.81
CA TRP A 176 15.87 -8.41 15.76
C TRP A 176 15.47 -9.82 16.20
N ARG A 177 14.58 -9.95 17.18
CA ARG A 177 13.99 -11.24 17.58
C ARG A 177 12.48 -11.14 17.47
N ARG A 178 11.87 -11.89 16.55
CA ARG A 178 10.41 -12.05 16.50
C ARG A 178 9.99 -12.95 17.67
N GLU A 179 9.37 -12.40 18.69
CA GLU A 179 8.61 -13.21 19.64
C GLU A 179 7.38 -13.78 18.92
N ARG A 180 7.31 -15.10 18.80
CA ARG A 180 6.07 -15.77 18.43
C ARG A 180 5.17 -15.75 19.66
N LYS A 181 4.08 -14.99 19.61
CA LYS A 181 3.01 -15.10 20.61
C LYS A 181 2.53 -16.55 20.64
N ARG A 182 2.58 -17.16 21.83
CA ARG A 182 2.06 -18.50 22.10
C ARG A 182 0.54 -18.50 22.10
#